data_AF-A0A2V4V397-F1
#
_entry.id   AF-A0A2V4V397-F1
#
_cell.length_a   1.000
_cell.length_b   1.000
_cell.length_c   1.000
_cell.angle_alpha   90.00
_cell.angle_beta   90.00
_cell.angle_gamma   90.00
#
_symmetry.space_group_name_H-M   'P 1'
#
loop_
_entity.id
_entity.type
_entity.pdbx_description
1 polymer ?
#
loop_
_entity_poly.entity_id
_entity_poly.type
_entity_poly.pdbx_seq_one_letter_code
_entity_poly.pdbx_strand_id
1 'polypeptide(L)'
;MLTNIVRVSTFNSTATGIILPCQFEKSNEDTNFYIVISSLHLLWNNGIDKERILENVEDYIMLDIFDPNYNRIEYSIEDVFVGDSLLKEDDVFAILVGIKNFTLTLNHNISFEEPLPKQRVETYGFPGIITGETIDKISLCGELELLSNFKNAVLTYRITDDYHHYSDLKDYQILEGLSGSPVFTENNTLIGINQSIPYLENEGNPFKNIYFITLKHVMNYLRESGCIIYEQLGTALKIRWIMGTPISGEDLSILVIGGSGAGKSTFIKSFALNNDQINSSGDGQTTRTEIEYKLTRYQKKPKVEVTFYSKDDFYKTDCQAKCDSSSEKDS
;
A
#
# COMPACT_ATOMS: atom_id res chain seq x y z
N MET A 1 8.34 2.15 -21.22
CA MET A 1 8.45 0.77 -20.70
C MET A 1 8.11 0.80 -19.23
N LEU A 2 7.28 -0.12 -18.72
CA LEU A 2 6.85 -0.13 -17.32
C LEU A 2 7.97 -0.71 -16.44
N THR A 3 8.50 0.13 -15.56
CA THR A 3 9.69 -0.14 -14.75
C THR A 3 9.36 -0.49 -13.29
N ASN A 4 8.08 -0.44 -12.90
CA ASN A 4 7.65 -0.72 -11.51
C ASN A 4 7.42 -2.20 -11.21
N ILE A 5 8.06 -3.11 -11.95
CA ILE A 5 7.77 -4.55 -11.89
C ILE A 5 9.04 -5.28 -11.50
N VAL A 6 8.97 -6.03 -10.40
CA VAL A 6 10.08 -6.79 -9.81
C VAL A 6 9.74 -8.27 -9.84
N ARG A 7 10.71 -9.13 -10.17
CA ARG A 7 10.56 -10.57 -9.99
C ARG A 7 10.86 -10.89 -8.54
N VAL A 8 9.95 -11.58 -7.88
CA VAL A 8 10.09 -12.03 -6.49
C VAL A 8 10.23 -13.54 -6.54
N SER A 9 11.38 -14.06 -6.10
CA SER A 9 11.64 -15.49 -6.11
C SER A 9 11.89 -15.98 -4.68
N THR A 10 11.33 -17.15 -4.37
CA THR A 10 11.69 -17.96 -3.22
C THR A 10 12.43 -19.21 -3.69
N PHE A 11 12.82 -20.10 -2.78
CA PHE A 11 13.48 -21.36 -3.14
C PHE A 11 12.63 -22.25 -4.07
N ASN A 12 11.30 -22.18 -3.98
CA ASN A 12 10.38 -23.09 -4.69
C ASN A 12 9.37 -22.38 -5.60
N SER A 13 9.29 -21.06 -5.56
CA SER A 13 8.28 -20.31 -6.30
C SER A 13 8.84 -19.02 -6.86
N THR A 14 8.34 -18.61 -8.03
CA THR A 14 8.58 -17.30 -8.61
C THR A 14 7.26 -16.58 -8.72
N ALA A 15 7.30 -15.28 -8.51
CA ALA A 15 6.16 -14.39 -8.58
C ALA A 15 6.56 -13.01 -9.05
N THR A 16 5.57 -12.12 -9.08
CA THR A 16 5.75 -10.73 -9.45
C THR A 16 5.46 -9.82 -8.26
N GLY A 17 6.15 -8.70 -8.18
CA GLY A 17 5.84 -7.62 -7.25
C GLY A 17 5.88 -6.28 -7.93
N ILE A 18 5.36 -5.28 -7.23
CA ILE A 18 5.50 -3.87 -7.62
C ILE A 18 6.59 -3.20 -6.79
N ILE A 19 7.31 -2.25 -7.38
CA ILE A 19 8.27 -1.39 -6.67
C ILE A 19 7.85 0.06 -6.75
N LEU A 20 7.82 0.73 -5.59
CA LEU A 20 7.41 2.12 -5.45
C LEU A 20 8.43 2.91 -4.61
N PRO A 21 8.61 4.22 -4.83
CA PRO A 21 9.54 5.04 -4.06
C PRO A 21 9.05 5.14 -2.63
N CYS A 22 9.97 5.03 -1.68
CA CYS A 22 9.67 5.06 -0.26
C CYS A 22 10.68 5.95 0.47
N GLN A 23 10.19 6.77 1.40
CA GLN A 23 11.04 7.51 2.31
C GLN A 23 11.35 6.66 3.54
N PHE A 24 12.59 6.74 4.01
CA PHE A 24 13.02 6.07 5.24
C PHE A 24 13.95 7.00 6.03
N GLU A 25 13.79 7.06 7.35
CA GLU A 25 14.50 8.05 8.19
C GLU A 25 16.01 7.90 8.18
N LYS A 26 16.54 6.69 7.96
CA LYS A 26 17.98 6.43 7.81
C LYS A 26 18.48 6.77 6.40
N SER A 27 17.83 7.69 5.69
CA SER A 27 18.22 8.05 4.33
C SER A 27 19.61 8.67 4.33
N ASN A 28 20.62 7.89 3.96
CA ASN A 28 21.94 8.38 3.59
C ASN A 28 21.83 9.11 2.24
N GLU A 29 22.64 10.15 2.02
CA GLU A 29 22.60 10.95 0.78
C GLU A 29 22.76 10.10 -0.49
N ASP A 30 23.47 8.97 -0.39
CA ASP A 30 23.80 8.08 -1.50
C ASP A 30 22.83 6.90 -1.67
N THR A 31 21.77 6.78 -0.86
CA THR A 31 20.87 5.61 -0.90
C THR A 31 19.42 6.03 -1.12
N ASN A 32 18.83 5.54 -2.20
CA ASN A 32 17.41 5.69 -2.47
C ASN A 32 16.65 4.47 -1.95
N PHE A 33 15.52 4.71 -1.30
CA PHE A 33 14.71 3.65 -0.70
C PHE A 33 13.44 3.42 -1.51
N TYR A 34 13.04 2.15 -1.57
CA TYR A 34 11.87 1.70 -2.29
C TYR A 34 11.13 0.65 -1.46
N ILE A 35 9.82 0.56 -1.65
CA ILE A 35 9.00 -0.50 -1.10
C ILE A 35 8.66 -1.47 -2.23
N VAL A 36 8.92 -2.75 -2.00
CA VAL A 36 8.49 -3.85 -2.86
C VAL A 36 7.28 -4.50 -2.23
N ILE A 37 6.20 -4.64 -2.98
CA ILE A 37 4.93 -5.21 -2.50
C ILE A 37 4.55 -6.39 -3.40
N SER A 38 4.17 -7.52 -2.78
CA SER A 38 3.71 -8.72 -3.49
C SER A 38 2.78 -9.56 -2.59
N SER A 39 2.30 -10.69 -3.09
CA SER A 39 1.29 -11.52 -2.42
C SER A 39 1.88 -12.39 -1.30
N LEU A 40 1.24 -12.40 -0.13
CA LEU A 40 1.72 -13.09 1.07
C LEU A 40 1.74 -14.63 0.93
N HIS A 41 0.80 -15.21 0.19
CA HIS A 41 0.72 -16.66 -0.04
C HIS A 41 1.98 -17.25 -0.69
N LEU A 42 2.80 -16.41 -1.32
CA LEU A 42 4.10 -16.79 -1.87
C LEU A 42 5.07 -17.28 -0.78
N LEU A 43 4.96 -16.74 0.43
CA LEU A 43 5.79 -17.11 1.56
C LEU A 43 5.25 -18.37 2.26
N TRP A 44 3.93 -18.54 2.31
CA TRP A 44 3.28 -19.61 3.09
C TRP A 44 3.12 -20.94 2.35
N ASN A 45 2.98 -20.93 1.03
CA ASN A 45 2.88 -22.17 0.23
C ASN A 45 4.12 -23.08 0.37
N ASN A 46 5.19 -22.59 0.98
CA ASN A 46 6.46 -23.30 1.17
C ASN A 46 6.63 -23.95 2.55
N GLY A 47 5.66 -23.80 3.46
CA GLY A 47 5.75 -24.36 4.83
C GLY A 47 6.86 -23.73 5.68
N ILE A 48 7.32 -22.53 5.31
CA ILE A 48 8.36 -21.77 6.02
C ILE A 48 7.69 -20.94 7.11
N ASP A 49 8.25 -21.01 8.32
CA ASP A 49 7.77 -20.24 9.47
C ASP A 49 8.05 -18.73 9.29
N LYS A 50 7.06 -17.91 9.64
CA LYS A 50 7.15 -16.44 9.60
C LYS A 50 8.36 -15.93 10.39
N GLU A 51 8.62 -16.52 11.56
CA GLU A 51 9.74 -16.11 12.42
C GLU A 51 11.09 -16.28 11.72
N ARG A 52 11.26 -17.36 10.96
CA ARG A 52 12.50 -17.62 10.21
C ARG A 52 12.73 -16.65 9.06
N ILE A 53 11.64 -16.25 8.39
CA ILE A 53 11.72 -15.23 7.32
C ILE A 53 12.15 -13.90 7.92
N LEU A 54 11.56 -13.50 9.06
CA LEU A 54 11.91 -12.25 9.73
C LEU A 54 13.35 -12.24 10.26
N GLU A 55 13.92 -13.39 10.63
CA GLU A 55 15.31 -13.51 11.06
C GLU A 55 16.32 -13.36 9.92
N ASN A 56 16.07 -13.96 8.74
CA ASN A 56 17.02 -13.98 7.62
C ASN A 56 16.31 -13.89 6.25
N VAL A 57 15.65 -12.76 5.95
CA VAL A 57 14.89 -12.56 4.70
C VAL A 57 15.70 -12.88 3.45
N GLU A 58 16.96 -12.44 3.42
CA GLU A 58 17.86 -12.56 2.26
C GLU A 58 18.11 -14.03 1.85
N ASP A 59 17.98 -14.97 2.80
CA ASP A 59 18.12 -16.41 2.52
C ASP A 59 16.88 -17.01 1.86
N TYR A 60 15.72 -16.35 1.98
CA TYR A 60 14.42 -16.88 1.54
C TYR A 60 13.81 -16.13 0.36
N ILE A 61 14.14 -14.85 0.19
CA ILE A 61 13.55 -13.99 -0.83
C ILE A 61 14.65 -13.34 -1.66
N MET A 62 14.62 -13.60 -2.96
CA MET A 62 15.46 -12.92 -3.95
C MET A 62 14.59 -12.03 -4.84
N LEU A 63 15.02 -10.78 -4.97
CA LEU A 63 14.44 -9.80 -5.89
C LEU A 63 15.31 -9.66 -7.14
N ASP A 64 14.67 -9.57 -8.29
CA ASP A 64 15.32 -9.11 -9.52
C ASP A 64 14.74 -7.77 -9.94
N ILE A 65 15.53 -6.73 -9.65
CA ILE A 65 15.26 -5.34 -9.98
C ILE A 65 16.12 -4.99 -11.19
N PHE A 66 15.51 -4.41 -12.22
CA PHE A 66 16.18 -4.10 -13.48
C PHE A 66 16.13 -2.60 -13.78
N ASP A 67 17.19 -2.09 -14.38
CA ASP A 67 17.21 -0.76 -14.99
C ASP A 67 16.41 -0.73 -16.31
N PRO A 68 16.20 0.45 -16.93
CA PRO A 68 15.53 0.54 -18.23
C PRO A 68 16.23 -0.19 -19.39
N ASN A 69 17.49 -0.59 -19.22
CA ASN A 69 18.29 -1.34 -20.18
C ASN A 69 18.37 -2.84 -19.84
N TYR A 70 17.57 -3.33 -18.89
CA TYR A 70 17.56 -4.72 -18.40
C TYR A 70 18.84 -5.16 -17.65
N ASN A 71 19.65 -4.23 -17.17
CA ASN A 71 20.73 -4.59 -16.25
C ASN A 71 20.18 -4.80 -14.84
N ARG A 72 20.64 -5.86 -14.17
CA ARG A 72 20.27 -6.12 -12.77
C ARG A 72 20.86 -5.06 -11.85
N ILE A 73 20.05 -4.56 -10.94
CA ILE A 73 20.44 -3.55 -9.95
C ILE A 73 20.69 -4.25 -8.61
N GLU A 74 21.82 -3.92 -7.99
CA GLU A 74 22.13 -4.34 -6.62
C GLU A 74 21.28 -3.58 -5.60
N TYR A 75 20.84 -4.27 -4.56
CA TYR A 75 20.01 -3.73 -3.50
C TYR A 75 20.41 -4.34 -2.15
N SER A 76 20.03 -3.67 -1.07
CA SER A 76 20.03 -4.21 0.30
C SER A 76 18.60 -4.34 0.81
N ILE A 77 18.29 -5.39 1.56
CA ILE A 77 17.02 -5.50 2.28
C ILE A 77 17.20 -4.82 3.64
N GLU A 78 16.40 -3.81 3.91
CA GLU A 78 16.52 -2.98 5.12
C GLU A 78 15.52 -3.39 6.20
N ASP A 79 14.33 -3.82 5.78
CA ASP A 79 13.25 -4.25 6.67
C ASP A 79 12.19 -5.06 5.90
N VAL A 80 11.37 -5.83 6.61
CA VAL A 80 10.32 -6.67 6.03
C VAL A 80 9.04 -6.67 6.86
N PHE A 81 7.92 -6.43 6.20
CA PHE A 81 6.60 -6.62 6.77
C PHE A 81 5.97 -7.89 6.19
N VAL A 82 5.67 -8.84 7.08
CA VAL A 82 4.90 -10.04 6.75
C VAL A 82 3.54 -9.93 7.45
N GLY A 83 2.47 -9.90 6.67
CA GLY A 83 1.10 -9.89 7.18
C GLY A 83 0.80 -11.10 8.07
N ASP A 84 -0.21 -10.98 8.92
CA ASP A 84 -0.74 -12.04 9.79
C ASP A 84 -2.24 -12.27 9.58
N SER A 85 -2.87 -11.49 8.70
CA SER A 85 -4.29 -11.62 8.40
C SER A 85 -4.56 -12.94 7.66
N LEU A 86 -5.66 -13.59 8.03
CA LEU A 86 -6.19 -14.77 7.34
C LEU A 86 -7.16 -14.37 6.22
N LEU A 87 -7.47 -13.08 6.10
CA LEU A 87 -8.36 -12.57 5.07
C LEU A 87 -7.64 -12.57 3.72
N LYS A 88 -8.34 -13.00 2.66
CA LYS A 88 -7.73 -13.06 1.33
C LYS A 88 -7.37 -11.66 0.84
N GLU A 89 -8.22 -10.68 1.11
CA GLU A 89 -7.99 -9.28 0.76
C GLU A 89 -6.72 -8.67 1.37
N ASP A 90 -6.17 -9.26 2.42
CA ASP A 90 -4.96 -8.81 3.12
C ASP A 90 -3.72 -9.65 2.74
N ASP A 91 -3.81 -10.42 1.66
CA ASP A 91 -2.75 -11.29 1.12
C ASP A 91 -1.59 -10.47 0.53
N VAL A 92 -0.88 -9.75 1.40
CA VAL A 92 0.15 -8.78 1.06
C VAL A 92 1.33 -8.89 2.03
N PHE A 93 2.54 -8.89 1.49
CA PHE A 93 3.75 -8.59 2.25
C PHE A 93 4.51 -7.43 1.59
N ALA A 94 5.38 -6.78 2.35
CA ALA A 94 6.18 -5.67 1.86
C ALA A 94 7.64 -5.76 2.31
N ILE A 95 8.57 -5.34 1.46
CA ILE A 95 10.01 -5.29 1.76
C ILE A 95 10.49 -3.86 1.53
N LEU A 96 11.21 -3.31 2.50
CA LEU A 96 11.96 -2.08 2.33
C LEU A 96 13.33 -2.41 1.72
N VAL A 97 13.64 -1.82 0.57
CA VAL A 97 14.92 -2.02 -0.11
C VAL A 97 15.67 -0.71 -0.28
N GLY A 98 16.98 -0.75 -0.06
CA GLY A 98 17.92 0.33 -0.32
C GLY A 98 18.69 0.09 -1.62
N ILE A 99 18.82 1.12 -2.46
CA ILE A 99 19.62 1.08 -3.69
C ILE A 99 20.63 2.23 -3.64
N LYS A 100 21.93 1.89 -3.69
CA LYS A 100 23.02 2.86 -3.60
C LYS A 100 23.32 3.48 -4.95
N ASN A 101 23.56 4.80 -4.97
CA ASN A 101 24.04 5.58 -6.12
C ASN A 101 23.19 5.42 -7.40
N PHE A 102 21.93 5.01 -7.27
CA PHE A 102 21.04 4.78 -8.41
C PHE A 102 19.61 5.16 -8.06
N THR A 103 18.96 5.87 -8.97
CA THR A 103 17.54 6.22 -8.86
C THR A 103 16.77 5.48 -9.94
N LEU A 104 15.84 4.61 -9.55
CA LEU A 104 14.94 3.95 -10.47
C LEU A 104 14.04 4.98 -11.16
N THR A 105 14.01 4.96 -12.48
CA THR A 105 13.00 5.66 -13.26
C THR A 105 11.74 4.82 -13.26
N LEU A 106 10.70 5.26 -12.54
CA LEU A 106 9.48 4.49 -12.31
C LEU A 106 8.26 5.27 -12.84
N ASN A 107 7.26 4.56 -13.37
CA ASN A 107 6.04 5.14 -13.94
C ASN A 107 4.89 5.09 -12.92
N HIS A 108 4.54 6.21 -12.29
CA HIS A 108 3.82 6.21 -11.01
C HIS A 108 2.37 6.65 -11.02
N ASN A 109 1.72 6.76 -12.18
CA ASN A 109 0.32 7.16 -12.14
C ASN A 109 -0.46 6.12 -11.34
N ILE A 110 -1.02 6.55 -10.21
CA ILE A 110 -1.75 5.71 -9.28
C ILE A 110 -3.16 6.29 -9.12
N SER A 111 -4.16 5.41 -9.04
CA SER A 111 -5.52 5.81 -8.68
C SER A 111 -6.06 4.94 -7.57
N PHE A 112 -6.69 5.59 -6.60
CA PHE A 112 -7.51 4.96 -5.56
C PHE A 112 -9.00 5.16 -5.84
N GLU A 113 -9.34 5.75 -6.97
CA GLU A 113 -10.72 5.85 -7.44
C GLU A 113 -11.20 4.47 -7.91
N GLU A 114 -12.50 4.25 -7.78
CA GLU A 114 -13.10 3.04 -8.29
C GLU A 114 -13.03 3.04 -9.82
N PRO A 115 -12.49 1.97 -10.44
CA PRO A 115 -12.37 1.91 -11.88
C PRO A 115 -13.74 1.75 -12.56
N LEU A 116 -13.83 2.16 -13.82
CA LEU A 116 -15.09 2.16 -14.56
C LEU A 116 -15.51 0.74 -14.99
N PRO A 117 -16.84 0.47 -15.10
CA PRO A 117 -17.36 -0.76 -15.67
C PRO A 117 -16.74 -1.10 -17.03
N LYS A 118 -16.34 -2.36 -17.23
CA LYS A 118 -15.77 -2.85 -18.51
C LYS A 118 -14.54 -2.07 -19.00
N GLN A 119 -13.92 -1.29 -18.11
CA GLN A 119 -12.67 -0.63 -18.44
C GLN A 119 -11.61 -1.69 -18.70
N ARG A 120 -10.86 -1.49 -19.79
CA ARG A 120 -9.75 -2.35 -20.15
C ARG A 120 -8.61 -2.17 -19.16
N VAL A 121 -8.02 -3.29 -18.79
CA VAL A 121 -6.86 -3.38 -17.90
C VAL A 121 -5.75 -4.18 -18.55
N GLU A 122 -4.53 -3.91 -18.10
CA GLU A 122 -3.32 -4.62 -18.52
C GLU A 122 -2.53 -5.05 -17.27
N THR A 123 -1.99 -6.25 -17.30
CA THR A 123 -1.08 -6.75 -16.28
C THR A 123 0.21 -7.25 -16.90
N TYR A 124 1.29 -7.15 -16.15
CA TYR A 124 2.62 -7.54 -16.58
C TYR A 124 3.27 -8.34 -15.46
N GLY A 125 3.90 -9.47 -15.79
CA GLY A 125 4.54 -10.29 -14.75
C GLY A 125 5.46 -11.37 -15.28
N PHE A 126 6.13 -12.03 -14.36
CA PHE A 126 7.06 -13.12 -14.62
C PHE A 126 6.36 -14.46 -14.42
N PRO A 127 6.18 -15.26 -15.48
CA PRO A 127 5.53 -16.56 -15.35
C PRO A 127 6.42 -17.55 -14.58
N GLY A 128 5.81 -18.42 -13.79
CA GLY A 128 6.50 -19.39 -12.93
C GLY A 128 7.05 -20.62 -13.66
N ILE A 129 6.58 -20.89 -14.89
CA ILE A 129 6.88 -22.14 -15.62
C ILE A 129 8.09 -22.04 -16.55
N ILE A 130 8.62 -20.84 -16.78
CA ILE A 130 9.77 -20.73 -17.67
C ILE A 130 11.05 -20.97 -16.86
N THR A 131 11.52 -22.21 -16.92
CA THR A 131 12.80 -22.65 -16.36
C THR A 131 13.95 -21.76 -16.83
N GLY A 132 14.55 -21.04 -15.89
CA GLY A 132 16.00 -20.87 -15.80
C GLY A 132 16.68 -19.73 -16.58
N GLU A 133 16.18 -19.28 -17.73
CA GLU A 133 17.00 -18.40 -18.59
C GLU A 133 16.32 -17.15 -19.17
N THR A 134 14.99 -17.11 -19.30
CA THR A 134 14.32 -15.90 -19.81
C THR A 134 13.78 -15.02 -18.68
N ILE A 135 14.19 -13.76 -18.71
CA ILE A 135 13.74 -12.67 -17.81
C ILE A 135 12.47 -12.01 -18.40
N ASP A 136 11.87 -12.62 -19.41
CA ASP A 136 10.84 -11.97 -20.20
C ASP A 136 9.52 -11.89 -19.43
N LYS A 137 9.02 -10.66 -19.30
CA LYS A 137 7.72 -10.36 -18.74
C LYS A 137 6.66 -10.75 -19.76
N ILE A 138 5.61 -11.45 -19.33
CA ILE A 138 4.39 -11.59 -20.12
C ILE A 138 3.47 -10.41 -19.85
N SER A 139 2.68 -10.04 -20.85
CA SER A 139 1.61 -9.04 -20.75
C SER A 139 0.28 -9.72 -21.05
N LEU A 140 -0.74 -9.42 -20.24
CA LEU A 140 -2.11 -9.86 -20.44
C LEU A 140 -3.05 -8.66 -20.34
N CYS A 141 -3.98 -8.56 -21.28
CA CYS A 141 -5.08 -7.62 -21.34
C CYS A 141 -6.37 -8.26 -20.78
N GLY A 142 -7.23 -7.44 -20.19
CA GLY A 142 -8.54 -7.87 -19.76
C GLY A 142 -9.53 -6.74 -19.65
N GLU A 143 -10.75 -7.06 -19.26
CA GLU A 143 -11.83 -6.11 -18.99
C GLU A 143 -12.37 -6.33 -17.58
N LEU A 144 -12.56 -5.25 -16.83
CA LEU A 144 -13.12 -5.32 -15.48
C LEU A 144 -14.55 -5.87 -15.47
N GLU A 145 -14.76 -6.91 -14.66
CA GLU A 145 -16.08 -7.48 -14.38
C GLU A 145 -16.58 -6.90 -13.06
N LEU A 146 -17.64 -6.09 -13.10
CA LEU A 146 -18.23 -5.57 -11.88
C LEU A 146 -19.20 -6.57 -11.27
N LEU A 147 -18.83 -7.11 -10.12
CA LEU A 147 -19.77 -7.74 -9.20
C LEU A 147 -20.54 -6.62 -8.49
N SER A 148 -21.87 -6.71 -8.51
CA SER A 148 -22.77 -5.74 -7.91
C SER A 148 -22.65 -5.75 -6.38
N ASN A 149 -21.67 -5.03 -5.83
CA ASN A 149 -21.63 -4.45 -4.47
C ASN A 149 -20.29 -3.69 -4.32
N PHE A 150 -20.35 -2.37 -4.48
CA PHE A 150 -19.20 -1.48 -4.50
C PHE A 150 -18.75 -1.16 -3.08
N LYS A 151 -17.78 -1.95 -2.59
CA LYS A 151 -16.90 -1.69 -1.44
C LYS A 151 -15.81 -2.76 -1.28
N ASN A 152 -15.40 -3.41 -2.36
CA ASN A 152 -14.59 -4.62 -2.25
C ASN A 152 -13.11 -4.28 -2.38
N ALA A 153 -12.36 -4.64 -1.35
CA ALA A 153 -10.90 -4.68 -1.34
C ALA A 153 -10.31 -5.47 -2.52
N VAL A 154 -11.08 -6.45 -3.04
CA VAL A 154 -10.74 -7.31 -4.17
C VAL A 154 -11.74 -7.10 -5.31
N LEU A 155 -11.21 -6.91 -6.51
CA LEU A 155 -11.97 -6.76 -7.76
C LEU A 155 -11.62 -7.89 -8.73
N THR A 156 -12.41 -8.03 -9.80
CA THR A 156 -12.23 -9.07 -10.83
C THR A 156 -12.10 -8.45 -12.21
N TYR A 157 -11.22 -8.99 -13.04
CA TYR A 157 -11.24 -8.75 -14.48
C TYR A 157 -11.20 -10.08 -15.23
N ARG A 158 -11.73 -10.07 -16.45
CA ARG A 158 -11.67 -11.19 -17.37
C ARG A 158 -10.62 -10.93 -18.42
N ILE A 159 -9.66 -11.84 -18.58
CA ILE A 159 -8.65 -11.76 -19.63
C ILE A 159 -9.35 -11.85 -20.99
N THR A 160 -8.99 -10.94 -21.90
CA THR A 160 -9.52 -10.88 -23.26
C THR A 160 -8.58 -11.51 -24.28
N ASP A 161 -7.30 -11.70 -23.94
CA ASP A 161 -6.36 -12.41 -24.81
C ASP A 161 -6.75 -13.87 -25.05
N ASP A 162 -6.39 -14.36 -26.23
CA ASP A 162 -6.51 -15.76 -26.60
C ASP A 162 -5.28 -16.54 -26.12
N TYR A 163 -5.32 -17.06 -24.89
CA TYR A 163 -4.24 -17.87 -24.32
C TYR A 163 -4.56 -19.37 -24.18
N HIS A 164 -5.78 -19.81 -24.52
CA HIS A 164 -6.19 -21.23 -24.50
C HIS A 164 -5.60 -22.09 -25.66
N HIS A 165 -4.56 -21.63 -26.35
CA HIS A 165 -4.03 -22.27 -27.56
C HIS A 165 -2.82 -23.18 -27.35
N TYR A 166 -2.29 -23.31 -26.13
CA TYR A 166 -1.23 -24.27 -25.84
C TYR A 166 -1.86 -25.62 -25.48
N SER A 167 -1.97 -26.54 -26.44
CA SER A 167 -2.66 -27.83 -26.31
C SER A 167 -2.18 -28.70 -25.13
N ASP A 168 -1.01 -28.39 -24.58
CA ASP A 168 -0.33 -29.21 -23.57
C ASP A 168 -0.15 -28.48 -22.22
N LEU A 169 -0.52 -27.19 -22.11
CA LEU A 169 -0.38 -26.39 -20.87
C LEU A 169 -1.74 -25.97 -20.33
N LYS A 170 -1.99 -26.23 -19.04
CA LYS A 170 -3.23 -25.83 -18.35
C LYS A 170 -3.20 -24.32 -18.04
N ASP A 171 -4.35 -23.67 -17.93
CA ASP A 171 -4.40 -22.21 -17.67
C ASP A 171 -3.65 -21.79 -16.38
N TYR A 172 -3.73 -22.61 -15.32
CA TYR A 172 -3.00 -22.33 -14.08
C TYR A 172 -1.48 -22.32 -14.29
N GLN A 173 -0.99 -23.08 -15.26
CA GLN A 173 0.42 -23.18 -15.60
C GLN A 173 0.92 -21.88 -16.27
N ILE A 174 0.07 -21.26 -17.10
CA ILE A 174 0.38 -19.99 -17.77
C ILE A 174 0.35 -18.83 -16.77
N LEU A 175 -0.57 -18.88 -15.80
CA LEU A 175 -0.82 -17.79 -14.84
C LEU A 175 -0.02 -17.92 -13.55
N GLU A 176 0.63 -19.07 -13.32
CA GLU A 176 1.57 -19.25 -12.21
C GLU A 176 2.65 -18.17 -12.25
N GLY A 177 2.98 -17.59 -11.10
CA GLY A 177 3.94 -16.49 -10.98
C GLY A 177 3.42 -15.08 -11.28
N LEU A 178 2.16 -14.94 -11.71
CA LEU A 178 1.53 -13.62 -11.86
C LEU A 178 0.91 -13.08 -10.56
N SER A 179 0.96 -13.82 -9.46
CA SER A 179 0.61 -13.29 -8.14
C SER A 179 1.48 -12.08 -7.82
N GLY A 180 0.87 -11.00 -7.35
CA GLY A 180 1.49 -9.71 -7.08
C GLY A 180 1.80 -8.86 -8.31
N SER A 181 1.49 -9.32 -9.52
CA SER A 181 1.63 -8.51 -10.75
C SER A 181 0.76 -7.26 -10.69
N PRO A 182 1.26 -6.09 -11.11
CA PRO A 182 0.44 -4.89 -11.16
C PRO A 182 -0.73 -5.03 -12.14
N VAL A 183 -1.83 -4.37 -11.81
CA VAL A 183 -2.97 -4.15 -12.70
C VAL A 183 -3.02 -2.67 -13.04
N PHE A 184 -2.86 -2.37 -14.33
CA PHE A 184 -2.93 -1.02 -14.89
C PHE A 184 -4.22 -0.83 -15.67
N THR A 185 -4.71 0.40 -15.71
CA THR A 185 -5.69 0.82 -16.72
C THR A 185 -4.98 1.21 -18.02
N GLU A 186 -5.74 1.40 -19.11
CA GLU A 186 -5.21 1.84 -20.43
C GLU A 186 -4.29 3.08 -20.37
N ASN A 187 -4.49 3.95 -19.37
CA ASN A 187 -3.68 5.17 -19.19
C ASN A 187 -2.38 4.92 -18.39
N ASN A 188 -1.94 3.67 -18.25
CA ASN A 188 -0.83 3.25 -17.40
C ASN A 188 -0.99 3.65 -15.92
N THR A 189 -2.25 3.74 -15.45
CA THR A 189 -2.54 4.05 -14.05
C THR A 189 -2.66 2.75 -13.26
N LEU A 190 -1.79 2.58 -12.26
CA LEU A 190 -1.79 1.44 -11.34
C LEU A 190 -3.01 1.52 -10.41
N ILE A 191 -3.80 0.45 -10.40
CA ILE A 191 -5.04 0.34 -9.61
C ILE A 191 -5.04 -0.83 -8.62
N GLY A 192 -4.08 -1.75 -8.72
CA GLY A 192 -3.98 -2.89 -7.80
C GLY A 192 -2.92 -3.90 -8.17
N ILE A 193 -2.94 -5.03 -7.48
CA ILE A 193 -2.05 -6.18 -7.71
C ILE A 193 -2.85 -7.48 -7.82
N ASN A 194 -2.49 -8.34 -8.75
CA ASN A 194 -3.08 -9.66 -8.92
C ASN A 194 -2.89 -10.48 -7.65
N GLN A 195 -3.91 -11.26 -7.31
CA GLN A 195 -3.93 -12.08 -6.10
C GLN A 195 -4.09 -13.55 -6.46
N SER A 196 -5.19 -13.91 -7.13
CA SER A 196 -5.51 -15.31 -7.38
C SER A 196 -6.43 -15.49 -8.59
N ILE A 197 -6.58 -16.74 -9.02
CA ILE A 197 -7.60 -17.13 -10.00
C ILE A 197 -8.75 -17.84 -9.27
N PRO A 198 -10.01 -17.69 -9.74
CA PRO A 198 -11.10 -18.54 -9.29
C PRO A 198 -10.82 -19.97 -9.75
N TYR A 199 -10.42 -20.83 -8.81
CA TYR A 199 -10.15 -22.23 -9.11
C TYR A 199 -11.45 -23.04 -9.06
N LEU A 200 -11.85 -23.61 -10.20
CA LEU A 200 -12.86 -24.66 -10.27
C LEU A 200 -12.12 -26.01 -10.33
N GLU A 201 -12.35 -26.86 -9.32
CA GLU A 201 -11.74 -28.19 -9.26
C GLU A 201 -11.99 -28.94 -10.58
N ASN A 202 -10.91 -29.26 -11.29
CA ASN A 202 -10.83 -29.98 -12.57
C ASN A 202 -11.03 -29.17 -13.88
N GLU A 203 -11.50 -27.92 -13.84
CA GLU A 203 -11.75 -27.13 -15.07
C GLU A 203 -10.78 -25.94 -15.25
N GLY A 204 -9.90 -25.68 -14.28
CA GLY A 204 -8.92 -24.59 -14.38
C GLY A 204 -9.59 -23.22 -14.23
N ASN A 205 -9.31 -22.29 -15.15
CA ASN A 205 -9.90 -20.95 -15.19
C ASN A 205 -10.80 -20.77 -16.43
N PRO A 206 -11.92 -21.51 -16.53
CA PRO A 206 -12.72 -21.58 -17.75
C PRO A 206 -13.34 -20.23 -18.14
N PHE A 207 -13.47 -19.31 -17.17
CA PHE A 207 -14.02 -17.98 -17.39
C PHE A 207 -12.95 -16.91 -17.63
N LYS A 208 -11.66 -17.29 -17.63
CA LYS A 208 -10.52 -16.38 -17.78
C LYS A 208 -10.50 -15.24 -16.73
N ASN A 209 -11.06 -15.47 -15.54
CA ASN A 209 -11.19 -14.46 -14.50
C ASN A 209 -9.95 -14.39 -13.61
N ILE A 210 -9.60 -13.20 -13.16
CA ILE A 210 -8.49 -12.95 -12.23
C ILE A 210 -8.98 -12.02 -11.13
N TYR A 211 -8.69 -12.38 -9.88
CA TYR A 211 -8.88 -11.54 -8.71
C TYR A 211 -7.64 -10.69 -8.47
N PHE A 212 -7.83 -9.40 -8.19
CA PHE A 212 -6.78 -8.48 -7.80
C PHE A 212 -7.20 -7.65 -6.60
N ILE A 213 -6.24 -7.37 -5.71
CA ILE A 213 -6.44 -6.50 -4.55
C ILE A 213 -6.25 -5.06 -5.01
N THR A 214 -7.19 -4.18 -4.67
CA THR A 214 -7.10 -2.76 -5.01
C THR A 214 -5.89 -2.12 -4.31
N LEU A 215 -5.19 -1.22 -5.00
CA LEU A 215 -4.01 -0.57 -4.43
C LEU A 215 -4.37 0.26 -3.20
N LYS A 216 -5.57 0.86 -3.17
CA LYS A 216 -6.10 1.56 -1.99
C LYS A 216 -6.16 0.64 -0.78
N HIS A 217 -6.66 -0.59 -0.95
CA HIS A 217 -6.72 -1.57 0.14
C HIS A 217 -5.33 -2.00 0.60
N VAL A 218 -4.44 -2.35 -0.35
CA VAL A 218 -3.02 -2.67 -0.05
C VAL A 218 -2.38 -1.59 0.82
N MET A 219 -2.50 -0.33 0.40
CA MET A 219 -1.89 0.79 1.11
C MET A 219 -2.53 1.03 2.49
N ASN A 220 -3.86 0.90 2.61
CA ASN A 220 -4.56 0.99 3.90
C ASN A 220 -4.12 -0.12 4.85
N TYR A 221 -4.06 -1.37 4.40
CA TYR A 221 -3.65 -2.51 5.21
C TYR A 221 -2.22 -2.34 5.75
N LEU A 222 -1.28 -1.93 4.91
CA LEU A 222 0.09 -1.62 5.33
C LEU A 222 0.14 -0.47 6.35
N ARG A 223 -0.70 0.56 6.20
CA ARG A 223 -0.78 1.67 7.16
C ARG A 223 -1.38 1.23 8.50
N GLU A 224 -2.50 0.50 8.47
CA GLU A 224 -3.21 0.00 9.66
C GLU A 224 -2.34 -0.98 10.46
N SER A 225 -1.49 -1.74 9.76
CA SER A 225 -0.49 -2.62 10.36
C SER A 225 0.73 -1.89 10.94
N GLY A 226 0.77 -0.55 10.85
CA GLY A 226 1.87 0.27 11.36
C GLY A 226 3.16 0.16 10.54
N CYS A 227 3.10 -0.33 9.31
CA CYS A 227 4.27 -0.51 8.45
C CYS A 227 4.66 0.80 7.74
N ILE A 228 3.67 1.53 7.22
CA ILE A 228 3.89 2.74 6.43
C ILE A 228 2.95 3.90 6.81
N ILE A 229 3.34 5.10 6.40
CA ILE A 229 2.43 6.23 6.18
C ILE A 229 2.50 6.58 4.70
N TYR A 230 1.37 6.99 4.12
CA TYR A 230 1.35 7.44 2.73
C TYR A 230 0.39 8.61 2.52
N GLU A 231 0.63 9.37 1.46
CA GLU A 231 -0.22 10.46 0.98
C GLU A 231 -0.35 10.35 -0.53
N GLN A 232 -1.58 10.49 -1.04
CA GLN A 232 -1.83 10.57 -2.48
C GLN A 232 -2.24 12.00 -2.85
N LEU A 233 -1.55 12.59 -3.83
CA LEU A 233 -1.85 13.91 -4.38
C LEU A 233 -2.08 13.76 -5.89
N GLY A 234 -3.35 13.70 -6.30
CA GLY A 234 -3.72 13.37 -7.68
C GLY A 234 -3.24 11.96 -8.03
N THR A 235 -2.41 11.85 -9.07
CA THR A 235 -1.84 10.55 -9.49
C THR A 235 -0.53 10.20 -8.78
N ALA A 236 0.05 11.13 -8.00
CA ALA A 236 1.31 10.91 -7.30
C ALA A 236 1.07 10.27 -5.92
N LEU A 237 1.88 9.27 -5.58
CA LEU A 237 1.88 8.62 -4.28
C LEU A 237 3.22 8.87 -3.57
N LYS A 238 3.15 9.37 -2.33
CA LYS A 238 4.29 9.47 -1.42
C LYS A 238 4.13 8.43 -0.33
N ILE A 239 5.17 7.63 -0.11
CA ILE A 239 5.19 6.56 0.89
C ILE A 239 6.36 6.81 1.84
N ARG A 240 6.17 6.55 3.12
CA ARG A 240 7.21 6.53 4.15
C ARG A 240 7.10 5.25 4.95
N TRP A 241 8.21 4.54 5.07
CA TRP A 241 8.34 3.40 5.97
C TRP A 241 8.54 3.87 7.40
N ILE A 242 7.76 3.31 8.32
CA ILE A 242 7.79 3.69 9.75
C ILE A 242 7.87 2.48 10.69
N MET A 243 7.89 1.26 10.14
CA MET A 243 7.99 0.04 10.94
C MET A 243 9.31 0.01 11.71
N GLY A 244 9.28 -0.43 12.96
CA GLY A 244 10.46 -0.52 13.82
C GLY A 244 11.01 0.84 14.30
N THR A 245 10.52 1.97 13.78
CA THR A 245 10.85 3.28 14.34
C THR A 245 10.16 3.41 15.70
N PRO A 246 10.91 3.68 16.79
CA PRO A 246 10.28 4.04 18.05
C PRO A 246 9.53 5.34 17.81
N ILE A 247 8.20 5.24 17.66
CA ILE A 247 7.34 6.41 17.64
C ILE A 247 7.44 6.96 19.06
N SER A 248 8.36 7.91 19.27
CA SER A 248 8.24 8.80 20.42
C SER A 248 6.82 9.35 20.34
N GLY A 249 6.07 9.20 21.42
CA GLY A 249 4.72 9.73 21.53
C GLY A 249 4.76 11.25 21.53
N GLU A 250 5.17 11.85 20.41
CA GLU A 250 4.95 13.26 20.16
C GLU A 250 3.44 13.41 20.01
N ASP A 251 2.83 13.84 21.12
CA ASP A 251 1.44 14.27 21.15
C ASP A 251 1.27 15.38 20.12
N LEU A 252 0.72 15.00 18.96
CA LEU A 252 0.43 15.94 17.89
C LEU A 252 -0.83 16.70 18.27
N SER A 253 -0.64 17.85 18.91
CA SER A 253 -1.72 18.79 19.18
C SER A 253 -2.05 19.55 17.90
N ILE A 254 -3.20 19.26 17.30
CA ILE A 254 -3.67 19.96 16.09
C ILE A 254 -4.80 20.91 16.49
N LEU A 255 -4.53 22.22 16.42
CA LEU A 255 -5.55 23.25 16.56
C LEU A 255 -6.17 23.56 15.19
N VAL A 256 -7.47 23.30 15.04
CA VAL A 256 -8.20 23.57 13.79
C VAL A 256 -9.19 24.71 13.99
N ILE A 257 -8.85 25.87 13.43
CA ILE A 257 -9.67 27.09 13.50
C ILE A 257 -10.34 27.31 12.14
N GLY A 258 -11.65 27.54 12.14
CA GLY A 258 -12.38 27.82 10.91
C GLY A 258 -13.85 28.13 11.15
N GLY A 259 -14.45 28.84 10.20
CA GLY A 259 -15.86 29.26 10.24
C GLY A 259 -16.84 28.08 10.34
N SER A 260 -18.09 28.40 10.65
CA SER A 260 -19.19 27.43 10.63
C SER A 260 -19.29 26.73 9.27
N GLY A 261 -19.47 25.40 9.26
CA GLY A 261 -19.58 24.63 8.01
C GLY A 261 -18.27 24.38 7.25
N ALA A 262 -17.12 24.88 7.71
CA ALA A 262 -15.83 24.77 7.00
C ALA A 262 -15.22 23.34 6.96
N GLY A 263 -15.95 22.30 7.41
CA GLY A 263 -15.47 20.92 7.34
C GLY A 263 -14.39 20.53 8.36
N LYS A 264 -14.25 21.24 9.48
CA LYS A 264 -13.21 20.99 10.51
C LYS A 264 -13.16 19.54 11.01
N SER A 265 -14.30 18.94 11.36
CA SER A 265 -14.36 17.55 11.80
C SER A 265 -14.06 16.57 10.68
N THR A 266 -14.41 16.91 9.43
CA THR A 266 -14.05 16.13 8.23
C THR A 266 -12.54 16.17 7.98
N PHE A 267 -11.91 17.33 8.15
CA PHE A 267 -10.46 17.50 8.07
C PHE A 267 -9.75 16.66 9.14
N ILE A 268 -10.17 16.73 10.40
CA ILE A 268 -9.56 15.91 11.45
C ILE A 268 -9.73 14.41 11.21
N LYS A 269 -10.89 13.97 10.69
CA LYS A 269 -11.12 12.57 10.31
C LYS A 269 -10.11 12.03 9.30
N SER A 270 -9.57 12.87 8.40
CA SER A 270 -8.58 12.40 7.42
C SER A 270 -7.22 12.11 8.04
N PHE A 271 -6.93 12.61 9.24
CA PHE A 271 -5.67 12.37 9.96
C PHE A 271 -5.78 11.31 11.06
N ALA A 272 -7.00 10.91 11.44
CA ALA A 272 -7.25 9.98 12.52
C ALA A 272 -7.34 8.54 12.01
N LEU A 273 -6.55 7.63 12.60
CA LEU A 273 -6.62 6.18 12.36
C LEU A 273 -7.97 5.56 12.79
N ASN A 274 -8.64 6.16 13.78
CA ASN A 274 -9.94 5.72 14.28
C ASN A 274 -11.04 6.74 13.91
N ASN A 275 -11.21 7.01 12.62
CA ASN A 275 -12.15 8.01 12.09
C ASN A 275 -13.61 7.78 12.54
N ASP A 276 -14.00 6.53 12.76
CA ASP A 276 -15.34 6.09 13.18
C ASP A 276 -15.71 6.56 14.59
N GLN A 277 -14.72 6.83 15.44
CA GLN A 277 -14.92 7.35 16.79
C GLN A 277 -15.23 8.85 16.81
N ILE A 278 -14.95 9.55 15.70
CA ILE A 278 -15.25 10.96 15.54
C ILE A 278 -16.64 11.06 14.94
N ASN A 279 -17.67 11.14 15.78
CA ASN A 279 -19.02 11.23 15.27
C ASN A 279 -19.28 12.64 14.69
N SER A 280 -19.53 12.74 13.38
CA SER A 280 -19.82 14.02 12.71
C SER A 280 -21.32 14.24 12.49
N SER A 281 -22.17 13.41 13.10
CA SER A 281 -23.63 13.58 13.08
C SER A 281 -24.04 14.67 14.06
N GLY A 282 -23.84 15.92 13.68
CA GLY A 282 -24.38 17.07 14.37
C GLY A 282 -24.80 18.09 13.33
N ASP A 283 -26.10 18.17 13.09
CA ASP A 283 -26.78 19.17 12.25
C ASP A 283 -26.38 20.60 12.65
N GLY A 284 -25.23 21.06 12.18
CA GLY A 284 -24.80 22.44 12.29
C GLY A 284 -24.87 23.05 13.70
N GLN A 285 -24.81 22.27 14.79
CA GLN A 285 -24.86 22.79 16.18
C GLN A 285 -23.51 22.81 16.89
N THR A 286 -22.46 22.21 16.34
CA THR A 286 -21.06 22.39 16.80
C THR A 286 -20.44 23.72 16.31
N THR A 287 -21.28 24.71 16.01
CA THR A 287 -20.98 25.85 15.12
C THR A 287 -20.67 27.17 15.83
N ARG A 288 -20.47 27.18 17.15
CA ARG A 288 -20.13 28.40 17.91
C ARG A 288 -18.96 28.26 18.88
N THR A 289 -18.27 27.13 18.87
CA THR A 289 -17.21 26.81 19.82
C THR A 289 -15.89 26.54 19.09
N GLU A 290 -14.81 27.09 19.64
CA GLU A 290 -13.44 26.70 19.30
C GLU A 290 -13.20 25.31 19.88
N ILE A 291 -12.74 24.38 19.04
CA ILE A 291 -12.56 22.97 19.41
C ILE A 291 -11.09 22.64 19.27
N GLU A 292 -10.47 22.22 20.37
CA GLU A 292 -9.14 21.66 20.40
C GLU A 292 -9.25 20.14 20.21
N TYR A 293 -8.55 19.60 19.21
CA TYR A 293 -8.45 18.14 19.02
C TYR A 293 -7.03 17.70 19.42
N LYS A 294 -6.93 16.99 20.54
CA LYS A 294 -5.70 16.30 20.92
C LYS A 294 -5.73 14.90 20.31
N LEU A 295 -4.84 14.66 19.36
CA LEU A 295 -4.72 13.40 18.64
C LEU A 295 -3.39 12.75 19.01
N THR A 296 -3.42 11.69 19.80
CA THR A 296 -2.23 10.86 19.98
C THR A 296 -2.20 9.79 18.91
N ARG A 297 -1.12 9.76 18.10
CA ARG A 297 -0.93 8.72 17.09
C ARG A 297 -0.60 7.39 17.77
N TYR A 298 -1.19 6.30 17.27
CA TYR A 298 -0.88 4.91 17.64
C TYR A 298 -0.92 4.59 19.16
N GLN A 299 -2.02 4.91 19.85
CA GLN A 299 -2.30 4.32 21.16
C GLN A 299 -3.09 3.02 21.02
N LYS A 300 -2.66 1.97 21.75
CA LYS A 300 -3.35 0.66 21.85
C LYS A 300 -4.82 0.78 22.32
N LYS A 301 -5.17 1.91 22.94
CA LYS A 301 -6.53 2.36 23.21
C LYS A 301 -6.64 3.83 22.82
N PRO A 302 -7.29 4.19 21.71
CA PRO A 302 -7.47 5.58 21.33
C PRO A 302 -8.27 6.33 22.41
N LYS A 303 -7.84 7.55 22.72
CA LYS A 303 -8.59 8.50 23.56
C LYS A 303 -8.74 9.79 22.77
N VAL A 304 -9.96 10.32 22.75
CA VAL A 304 -10.24 11.66 22.25
C VAL A 304 -10.71 12.47 23.44
N GLU A 305 -9.93 13.49 23.80
CA GLU A 305 -10.35 14.48 24.80
C GLU A 305 -10.85 15.71 24.04
N VAL A 306 -12.15 16.00 24.17
CA VAL A 306 -12.78 17.16 23.54
C VAL A 306 -13.04 18.19 24.63
N THR A 307 -12.28 19.28 24.59
CA THR A 307 -12.49 20.42 25.48
C THR A 307 -13.28 21.49 24.74
N PHE A 308 -14.41 21.91 25.32
CA PHE A 308 -15.21 23.02 24.81
C PHE A 308 -14.85 24.28 25.58
N TYR A 309 -14.30 25.28 24.89
CA TYR A 309 -14.02 26.57 25.50
C TYR A 309 -15.13 27.57 25.21
N SER A 310 -15.47 28.39 26.21
CA SER A 310 -16.16 29.65 25.97
C SER A 310 -15.17 30.67 25.40
N LYS A 311 -15.66 31.72 24.72
CA LYS A 311 -14.82 32.75 24.12
C LYS A 311 -13.87 33.39 25.15
N ASP A 312 -14.33 33.60 26.38
CA ASP A 312 -13.54 34.19 27.45
C ASP A 312 -12.51 33.21 28.06
N ASP A 313 -12.81 31.91 28.05
CA ASP A 313 -11.89 30.88 28.52
C ASP A 313 -10.76 30.64 27.52
N PHE A 314 -11.06 30.68 26.21
CA PHE A 314 -10.06 30.51 25.14
C PHE A 314 -8.96 31.59 25.19
N TYR A 315 -9.34 32.85 25.41
CA TYR A 315 -8.39 33.96 25.52
C TYR A 315 -7.44 33.81 26.72
N LYS A 316 -7.85 33.14 27.80
CA LYS A 316 -7.00 32.94 28.99
C LYS A 316 -5.96 31.85 28.75
N THR A 317 -6.33 30.74 28.11
CA THR A 317 -5.42 29.62 27.84
C THR A 317 -4.33 30.01 26.84
N ASP A 318 -4.66 30.76 25.77
CA ASP A 318 -3.67 31.21 24.78
C ASP A 318 -2.73 32.31 25.31
N CYS A 319 -3.21 33.16 26.21
CA CYS A 319 -2.37 34.13 26.91
C CYS A 319 -1.40 33.47 27.91
N GLN A 320 -1.80 32.42 28.61
CA GLN A 320 -0.91 31.68 29.52
C GLN A 320 0.18 30.92 28.75
N ALA A 321 -0.15 30.27 27.62
CA ALA A 321 0.84 29.56 26.80
C ALA A 321 1.92 30.50 26.20
N LYS A 322 1.60 31.77 25.94
CA LYS A 322 2.56 32.79 25.51
C LYS A 322 3.38 33.38 26.66
N CYS A 323 2.87 33.40 27.88
CA CYS A 323 3.61 33.84 29.05
C CYS A 323 4.61 32.78 29.55
N ASP A 324 4.28 31.50 29.45
CA ASP A 324 5.19 30.42 29.88
C ASP A 324 6.32 30.20 28.86
N SER A 325 6.07 30.37 27.55
CA SER A 325 7.11 30.29 26.50
C SER A 325 8.03 31.53 26.40
N SER A 326 7.72 32.60 27.14
CA SER A 326 8.58 33.80 27.25
C SER A 326 9.37 33.86 28.55
N SER A 327 9.16 32.95 29.50
CA SER A 327 9.94 32.87 30.75
C SER A 327 11.07 31.83 30.73
N GLU A 328 11.11 30.92 29.76
CA GLU A 328 12.21 29.94 29.58
C GLU A 328 13.38 30.44 28.71
N LYS A 329 13.38 31.72 28.28
CA LYS A 329 14.48 32.30 27.49
C LYS A 329 15.40 33.25 28.26
N ASP A 330 15.14 33.51 29.53
CA ASP A 330 15.95 34.40 30.39
C ASP A 330 16.33 33.75 31.74
N SER A 331 16.89 32.54 31.71
CA SER A 331 17.61 31.96 32.87
C SER A 331 18.77 31.09 32.47
#